data_AF-A0A8T6E1B0-F1
#
_entry.id   AF-A0A8T6E1B0-F1
#
_cell.length_a   1.000
_cell.length_b   1.000
_cell.length_c   1.000
_cell.angle_alpha   90.00
_cell.angle_beta   90.00
_cell.angle_gamma   90.00
#
_symmetry.space_group_name_H-M   'P 1'
#
loop_
_entity.id
_entity.type
_entity.pdbx_description
1 polymer ?
#
loop_
_entity_poly.entity_id
_entity_poly.type
_entity_poly.pdbx_seq_one_letter_code
_entity_poly.pdbx_strand_id
1 'polypeptide(L)'
;MNADQISARVEFLCFLWAMINVESIVLNVSHKGIRELVKEIARSKDTPAYDIIWFFSSLDSSEELSEDLGQRLSHLYEKHNDPFVRKVLSIRTQHYMNTHRSRETIEQQICSVLGLQYKPKKRLKGGK
;
A
#
# COMPACT_ATOMS: atom_id res chain seq x y z
N MET A 1 19.22 -24.54 12.93
CA MET A 1 18.83 -23.38 12.12
C MET A 1 20.10 -22.89 11.46
N ASN A 2 20.20 -22.88 10.13
CA ASN A 2 21.40 -22.40 9.43
C ASN A 2 21.38 -20.86 9.31
N ALA A 3 22.48 -20.26 8.85
CA ALA A 3 22.60 -18.81 8.71
C ALA A 3 21.48 -18.21 7.84
N ASP A 4 21.12 -18.87 6.73
CA ASP A 4 20.07 -18.40 5.83
C ASP A 4 18.69 -18.37 6.51
N GLN A 5 18.37 -19.39 7.30
CA GLN A 5 17.12 -19.42 8.08
C GLN A 5 17.09 -18.34 9.17
N ILE A 6 18.25 -18.01 9.75
CA ILE A 6 18.37 -16.92 10.73
C ILE A 6 18.13 -15.58 10.02
N SER A 7 18.83 -15.33 8.91
CA SER A 7 18.69 -14.09 8.12
C SER A 7 17.25 -13.86 7.66
N ALA A 8 16.61 -14.87 7.07
CA ALA A 8 15.22 -14.78 6.64
C ALA A 8 14.25 -14.46 7.80
N ARG A 9 14.52 -15.00 8.99
CA ARG A 9 13.70 -14.75 10.18
C ARG A 9 13.91 -13.33 10.72
N VAL A 10 15.15 -12.84 10.72
CA VAL A 10 15.45 -11.45 11.10
C VAL A 10 14.80 -10.48 10.13
N GLU A 11 14.93 -10.69 8.82
CA GLU A 11 14.27 -9.88 7.79
C GLU A 11 12.75 -9.83 7.97
N PHE A 12 12.13 -10.99 8.24
CA PHE A 12 10.69 -11.05 8.50
C PHE A 12 10.29 -10.26 9.76
N LEU A 13 11.05 -10.38 10.85
CA LEU A 13 10.76 -9.66 12.09
C LEU A 13 10.94 -8.14 11.92
N CYS A 14 11.99 -7.70 11.22
CA CYS A 14 12.20 -6.30 10.87
C CYS A 14 11.04 -5.78 10.01
N PHE A 15 10.60 -6.56 9.03
CA PHE A 15 9.44 -6.22 8.21
C PHE A 15 8.16 -6.08 9.02
N LEU A 16 7.86 -7.06 9.88
CA LEU A 16 6.67 -7.03 10.73
C LEU A 16 6.68 -5.80 11.66
N TRP A 17 7.81 -5.53 12.29
CA TRP A 17 7.96 -4.37 13.18
C TRP A 17 7.77 -3.05 12.44
N ALA A 18 8.37 -2.90 11.25
CA ALA A 18 8.20 -1.70 10.43
C ALA A 18 6.73 -1.51 10.01
N MET A 19 6.06 -2.57 9.54
CA MET A 19 4.63 -2.53 9.19
C MET A 19 3.76 -2.11 10.37
N ILE A 20 3.99 -2.67 11.56
CA ILE A 20 3.23 -2.30 12.77
C ILE A 20 3.37 -0.80 13.07
N ASN A 21 4.58 -0.25 12.97
CA ASN A 21 4.81 1.18 13.19
C ASN A 21 4.12 2.03 12.12
N VAL A 22 4.23 1.65 10.84
CA VAL A 22 3.57 2.37 9.74
C VAL A 22 2.06 2.38 9.92
N GLU A 23 1.44 1.23 10.19
CA GLU A 23 -0.02 1.14 10.42
C GLU A 23 -0.44 1.93 11.66
N SER A 24 0.32 1.87 12.75
CA SER A 24 0.06 2.66 13.95
C SER A 24 0.07 4.16 13.65
N ILE A 25 1.06 4.64 12.89
CA ILE A 25 1.12 6.05 12.47
C ILE A 25 -0.07 6.40 11.58
N VAL A 26 -0.35 5.58 10.55
CA VAL A 26 -1.47 5.80 9.61
C VAL A 26 -2.81 5.95 10.33
N LEU A 27 -3.09 5.09 11.31
CA LEU A 27 -4.29 5.16 12.14
C LEU A 27 -4.39 6.50 12.89
N ASN A 28 -3.28 6.98 13.45
CA ASN A 28 -3.24 8.25 14.21
C ASN A 28 -3.28 9.49 13.31
N VAL A 29 -2.84 9.42 12.05
CA VAL A 29 -2.86 10.55 11.11
C VAL A 29 -4.14 10.67 10.28
N SER A 30 -5.11 9.78 10.52
CA SER A 30 -6.39 9.73 9.78
C SER A 30 -7.30 10.97 10.01
N HIS A 31 -7.00 11.82 11.01
CA HIS A 31 -7.70 13.09 11.23
C HIS A 31 -7.39 14.10 10.10
N LYS A 32 -8.43 14.76 9.54
CA LYS A 32 -8.31 15.64 8.35
C LYS A 32 -7.21 16.71 8.47
N GLY A 33 -7.05 17.33 9.65
CA GLY A 33 -6.00 18.34 9.87
C GLY A 33 -4.57 17.78 9.85
N ILE A 34 -4.38 16.51 10.24
CA ILE A 34 -3.06 15.86 10.30
C ILE A 34 -2.64 15.38 8.90
N ARG A 35 -3.61 15.01 8.06
CA ARG A 35 -3.35 14.54 6.69
C ARG A 35 -2.64 15.57 5.81
N GLU A 36 -3.10 16.83 5.81
CA GLU A 36 -2.44 17.85 4.99
C GLU A 36 -1.02 18.10 5.48
N LEU A 37 -0.78 18.05 6.79
CA LEU A 37 0.57 18.10 7.36
C LEU A 37 1.43 16.91 6.90
N VAL A 38 0.89 15.69 6.90
CA VAL A 38 1.61 14.50 6.40
C VAL A 38 1.99 14.65 4.92
N LYS A 39 1.10 15.20 4.10
CA LYS A 39 1.36 15.48 2.69
C LYS A 39 2.46 16.52 2.50
N GLU A 40 2.47 17.58 3.30
CA GLU A 40 3.56 18.59 3.30
C GLU A 40 4.89 17.99 3.74
N ILE A 41 4.87 17.13 4.78
CA ILE A 41 6.07 16.44 5.26
C ILE A 41 6.61 15.48 4.19
N ALA A 42 5.75 14.69 3.54
CA ALA A 42 6.16 13.79 2.46
C ALA A 42 6.87 14.53 1.32
N ARG A 43 6.30 15.69 0.92
CA ARG A 43 6.90 16.56 -0.11
C ARG A 43 8.23 17.18 0.29
N SER A 44 8.45 17.46 1.58
CA SER A 44 9.65 18.16 2.07
C SER A 44 10.78 17.23 2.49
N LYS A 45 10.47 16.03 3.00
CA LYS A 45 11.47 15.10 3.53
C LYS A 45 11.98 14.09 2.50
N ASP A 46 11.22 13.84 1.44
CA ASP A 46 11.61 12.97 0.32
C ASP A 46 12.13 11.58 0.76
N THR A 47 11.47 10.96 1.74
CA THR A 47 11.83 9.63 2.22
C THR A 47 10.72 8.62 1.95
N PRO A 48 11.05 7.33 1.72
CA PRO A 48 10.05 6.29 1.53
C PRO A 48 9.03 6.20 2.67
N ALA A 49 9.45 6.44 3.92
CA ALA A 49 8.58 6.33 5.09
C ALA A 49 7.39 7.31 5.01
N TYR A 50 7.65 8.59 4.78
CA TYR A 50 6.59 9.60 4.68
C TYR A 50 5.72 9.42 3.45
N ASP A 51 6.30 8.96 2.33
CA ASP A 51 5.55 8.65 1.12
C ASP A 51 4.58 7.47 1.33
N ILE A 52 5.03 6.41 2.02
CA ILE A 52 4.19 5.27 2.39
C ILE A 52 3.06 5.71 3.32
N ILE A 53 3.37 6.47 4.38
CA ILE A 53 2.36 6.97 5.32
C ILE A 53 1.32 7.84 4.61
N TRP A 54 1.77 8.73 3.73
CA TRP A 54 0.87 9.58 2.95
C TRP A 54 -0.02 8.76 2.02
N PHE A 55 0.54 7.79 1.30
CA PHE A 55 -0.22 6.91 0.43
C PHE A 55 -1.24 6.07 1.21
N PHE A 56 -0.84 5.41 2.30
CA PHE A 56 -1.72 4.57 3.10
C PHE A 56 -2.84 5.37 3.76
N SER A 57 -2.54 6.57 4.27
CA SER A 57 -3.60 7.45 4.77
C SER A 57 -4.60 7.77 3.65
N SER A 58 -4.12 8.11 2.45
CA SER A 58 -4.98 8.41 1.30
C SER A 58 -5.85 7.22 0.89
N LEU A 59 -5.29 6.01 0.96
CA LEU A 59 -5.99 4.76 0.71
C LEU A 59 -7.14 4.55 1.70
N ASP A 60 -6.88 4.68 3.01
CA ASP A 60 -7.86 4.40 4.09
C ASP A 60 -9.02 5.41 4.15
N SER A 61 -8.87 6.60 3.59
CA SER A 61 -9.98 7.55 3.45
C SER A 61 -10.80 7.40 2.17
N SER A 62 -10.29 6.63 1.22
CA SER A 62 -10.95 6.50 -0.06
C SER A 62 -12.07 5.48 0.06
N GLU A 63 -13.25 5.81 -0.46
CA GLU A 63 -14.38 4.86 -0.53
C GLU A 63 -14.15 3.79 -1.61
N GLU A 64 -13.41 4.16 -2.66
CA GLU A 64 -13.03 3.26 -3.75
C GLU A 64 -11.59 3.51 -4.21
N LEU A 65 -10.99 2.52 -4.86
CA LEU A 65 -9.68 2.66 -5.48
C LEU A 65 -9.82 3.51 -6.76
N SER A 66 -9.32 4.74 -6.72
CA SER A 66 -9.42 5.72 -7.81
C SER A 66 -8.19 5.71 -8.72
N GLU A 67 -8.32 6.34 -9.87
CA GLU A 67 -7.21 6.51 -10.83
C GLU A 67 -6.07 7.35 -10.24
N ASP A 68 -6.37 8.38 -9.43
CA ASP A 68 -5.35 9.19 -8.71
C ASP A 68 -4.50 8.31 -7.77
N LEU A 69 -5.15 7.40 -7.03
CA LEU A 69 -4.44 6.47 -6.15
C LEU A 69 -3.59 5.48 -6.96
N GLY A 70 -4.08 5.02 -8.11
CA GLY A 70 -3.32 4.17 -9.03
C GLY A 70 -2.10 4.86 -9.63
N GLN A 71 -2.23 6.11 -10.05
CA GLN A 71 -1.12 6.93 -10.54
C GLN A 71 -0.09 7.20 -9.44
N ARG A 72 -0.55 7.54 -8.23
CA ARG A 72 0.34 7.75 -7.08
C ARG A 72 1.11 6.48 -6.71
N LEU A 73 0.44 5.34 -6.71
CA LEU A 73 1.10 4.04 -6.50
C LEU A 73 2.18 3.80 -7.55
N SER A 74 1.87 4.02 -8.83
CA SER A 74 2.82 3.86 -9.94
C SER A 74 4.05 4.75 -9.75
N HIS A 75 3.83 6.02 -9.41
CA HIS A 75 4.91 6.96 -9.12
C HIS A 75 5.78 6.51 -7.94
N LEU A 76 5.19 5.97 -6.86
CA LEU A 76 5.96 5.46 -5.73
C LEU A 76 6.79 4.22 -6.08
N TYR A 77 6.30 3.35 -6.96
CA TYR A 77 7.05 2.18 -7.46
C TYR A 77 8.26 2.54 -8.31
N GLU A 78 8.13 3.62 -9.09
CA GLU A 78 9.21 4.17 -9.90
C GLU A 78 10.22 4.93 -9.04
N LYS A 79 9.73 5.78 -8.13
CA LYS A 79 10.55 6.59 -7.23
C LYS A 79 11.38 5.73 -6.28
N HIS A 80 10.77 4.71 -5.70
CA HIS A 80 11.40 3.83 -4.71
C HIS A 80 11.64 2.44 -5.29
N ASN A 81 12.83 2.21 -5.85
CA ASN A 81 13.26 0.90 -6.37
C ASN A 81 13.72 -0.08 -5.27
N ASP A 82 13.35 0.19 -4.02
CA ASP A 82 13.72 -0.65 -2.89
C ASP A 82 12.75 -1.85 -2.75
N PRO A 83 13.25 -3.11 -2.68
CA PRO A 83 12.41 -4.30 -2.58
C PRO A 83 11.49 -4.32 -1.35
N PHE A 84 11.96 -3.76 -0.24
CA PHE A 84 11.18 -3.66 0.99
C PHE A 84 10.01 -2.69 0.81
N VAL A 85 10.25 -1.51 0.25
CA VAL A 85 9.20 -0.51 -0.04
C VAL A 85 8.15 -1.08 -0.98
N ARG A 86 8.58 -1.74 -2.06
CA ARG A 86 7.66 -2.41 -2.99
C ARG A 86 6.84 -3.49 -2.31
N LYS A 87 7.44 -4.31 -1.45
CA LYS A 87 6.71 -5.34 -0.70
C LYS A 87 5.65 -4.73 0.21
N VAL A 88 5.98 -3.64 0.92
CA VAL A 88 5.04 -2.89 1.78
C VAL A 88 3.85 -2.36 0.97
N LEU A 89 4.12 -1.66 -0.14
CA LEU A 89 3.08 -1.10 -0.99
C LEU A 89 2.20 -2.20 -1.61
N SER A 90 2.78 -3.30 -2.10
CA SER A 90 2.05 -4.45 -2.65
C SER A 90 1.08 -5.05 -1.63
N ILE A 91 1.55 -5.34 -0.42
CA ILE A 91 0.75 -6.01 0.61
C ILE A 91 -0.45 -5.15 0.99
N ARG A 92 -0.24 -3.86 1.28
CA ARG A 92 -1.32 -2.99 1.75
C ARG A 92 -2.32 -2.65 0.66
N THR A 93 -1.84 -2.40 -0.57
CA THR A 93 -2.72 -2.14 -1.72
C THR A 93 -3.56 -3.36 -2.06
N GLN A 94 -2.96 -4.55 -2.07
CA GLN A 94 -3.70 -5.80 -2.28
C GLN A 94 -4.72 -6.05 -1.17
N HIS A 95 -4.38 -5.77 0.10
CA HIS A 95 -5.33 -5.87 1.20
C HIS A 95 -6.53 -4.95 1.01
N TYR A 96 -6.30 -3.69 0.61
CA TYR A 96 -7.36 -2.74 0.30
C TYR A 96 -8.23 -3.23 -0.86
N MET A 97 -7.64 -3.67 -1.96
CA MET A 97 -8.37 -4.26 -3.09
C MET A 97 -9.23 -5.46 -2.68
N ASN A 98 -8.77 -6.27 -1.72
CA ASN A 98 -9.52 -7.44 -1.25
C ASN A 98 -10.72 -7.06 -0.37
N THR A 99 -10.66 -5.92 0.31
CA THR A 99 -11.64 -5.51 1.33
C THR A 99 -12.58 -4.40 0.84
N HIS A 100 -12.22 -3.66 -0.19
CA HIS A 100 -12.96 -2.51 -0.71
C HIS A 100 -13.51 -2.76 -2.12
N ARG A 101 -14.44 -1.90 -2.54
CA ARG A 101 -14.94 -1.87 -3.92
C ARG A 101 -13.93 -1.14 -4.81
N SER A 102 -13.73 -1.66 -6.00
CA SER A 102 -12.88 -1.06 -7.01
C SER A 102 -13.38 -1.42 -8.40
N ARG A 103 -13.11 -0.54 -9.37
CA ARG A 103 -13.42 -0.80 -10.78
C ARG A 103 -12.42 -1.81 -11.32
N GLU A 104 -12.90 -2.78 -12.09
CA GLU A 104 -12.08 -3.85 -12.67
C GLU A 104 -10.90 -3.31 -13.50
N THR A 105 -11.11 -2.24 -14.27
CA THR A 105 -10.04 -1.59 -15.04
C THR A 105 -8.92 -1.04 -14.15
N ILE A 106 -9.27 -0.48 -12.99
CA ILE A 106 -8.31 0.07 -12.02
C ILE A 106 -7.59 -1.07 -11.29
N GLU A 107 -8.32 -2.13 -10.89
CA GLU A 107 -7.71 -3.32 -10.28
C GLU A 107 -6.68 -3.97 -11.22
N GLN A 108 -6.99 -4.07 -12.52
CA GLN A 108 -6.06 -4.61 -13.53
C GLN A 108 -4.81 -3.75 -13.68
N GLN A 109 -4.97 -2.43 -13.76
CA GLN A 109 -3.84 -1.50 -13.83
C GLN A 109 -2.93 -1.65 -12.60
N ILE A 110 -3.51 -1.69 -11.41
CA ILE A 110 -2.75 -1.83 -10.16
C ILE A 110 -2.09 -3.21 -10.07
N CYS A 111 -2.78 -4.29 -10.45
CA CYS A 111 -2.14 -5.60 -10.54
C CYS A 111 -0.93 -5.58 -11.49
N SER A 112 -1.01 -4.86 -12.61
CA SER A 112 0.12 -4.72 -13.54
C SER A 112 1.29 -3.97 -12.90
N VAL A 113 1.04 -2.88 -12.17
CA VAL A 113 2.09 -2.12 -11.45
C VAL A 113 2.74 -2.98 -10.37
N LEU A 114 1.93 -3.75 -9.64
CA LEU A 114 2.38 -4.57 -8.52
C LEU A 114 3.02 -5.90 -8.96
N GLY A 115 3.00 -6.24 -10.26
CA GLY A 115 3.43 -7.54 -10.78
C GLY A 115 2.57 -8.71 -10.28
N LEU A 116 1.31 -8.45 -9.93
CA LEU A 116 0.38 -9.44 -9.39
C LEU A 116 -0.47 -10.05 -10.49
N GLN A 117 -0.80 -11.34 -10.36
CA GLN A 117 -1.77 -11.98 -11.23
C GLN A 117 -3.17 -11.47 -10.89
N TYR A 118 -3.79 -10.73 -11.82
CA TYR A 118 -5.17 -10.30 -11.69
C TYR A 118 -6.11 -11.51 -11.61
N LYS A 119 -6.98 -11.53 -10.60
CA LYS A 119 -8.03 -12.54 -10.42
C LYS A 119 -9.38 -11.82 -10.32
N PRO A 120 -10.23 -11.87 -11.37
CA PRO A 120 -11.52 -11.21 -11.33
C PRO A 120 -12.37 -11.77 -10.18
N LYS A 121 -12.94 -10.89 -9.36
CA LYS A 121 -13.90 -11.28 -8.32
C LYS A 121 -15.09 -11.95 -9.01
N LYS A 122 -15.36 -13.23 -8.72
CA LYS A 122 -16.56 -13.92 -9.23
C LYS A 122 -17.77 -13.12 -8.76
N ARG A 123 -18.45 -12.43 -9.69
CA ARG A 123 -19.78 -11.86 -9.40
C ARG A 123 -20.66 -13.03 -8.99
N LEU A 124 -21.11 -13.05 -7.74
CA LEU A 124 -22.24 -13.90 -7.36
C LEU A 124 -23.36 -13.50 -8.31
N LYS A 125 -23.66 -14.36 -9.29
CA LYS A 125 -24.88 -14.23 -10.08
C LYS A 125 -26.01 -14.32 -9.06
N GLY A 126 -26.68 -13.19 -8.80
CA GLY A 126 -27.90 -13.18 -8.03
C GLY A 126 -28.81 -14.26 -8.60
N GLY A 127 -29.11 -15.26 -7.77
CA GLY A 127 -30.17 -16.22 -8.05
C GLY A 127 -31.44 -15.42 -8.28
N LYS A 128 -32.05 -15.63 -9.44
CA LYS A 128 -33.45 -15.27 -9.68
C LYS A 128 -34.34 -16.08 -8.77
#